data_AF-A0A6H0TFF3-F1
#
_entry.id   AF-A0A6H0TFF3-F1
#
_cell.length_a   1.000
_cell.length_b   1.000
_cell.length_c   1.000
_cell.angle_alpha   90.00
_cell.angle_beta   90.00
_cell.angle_gamma   90.00
#
_symmetry.space_group_name_H-M   'P 1'
#
loop_
_entity.id
_entity.type
_entity.pdbx_description
1 polymer ?
#
loop_
_entity_poly.entity_id
_entity_poly.type
_entity_poly.pdbx_seq_one_letter_code
_entity_poly.pdbx_strand_id
1 'polypeptide(L)'
;MSLVMEDNLRKIQCLLKGGDVDQARKEAEMLINGEPEAAFANLCLSYVYFYGLNDNENASKYIAKALQLEYLNEEVLSVGLDIFSAQNNYKKVRELAEIGLKNYPENGKFNFFMGEAVRCFEPVKNSLVYLEKAIALEPENEIYLGKYAYILYTSFPKKQEEALRAERQALKLNSENTINLVLFATAATYQGNFKKARMFAEVAMRLDPYNKDAYSIYKKTIGTKNKFCDFTAKFAHVIGLPVSKFCSLFTFVYFKNKNLYYFLYFLSSFVWGILPIYLIGWYASTIYILFFVMHFISSKIQEKIHEEVGLIKAVDKKNILRSNQNTREQEISKREHKLLPEEHIKIQSYSNIEYPRYNIWYICLLIVLSLLLVLRVGNFYSPYHKVYKNNIPNNYEEQPQSYKPYQDENVVPNNHEEKRSSLIISKDKLQRQEELDLIYMISSALGLLETSDFSEKSLRQFITDSYVPTVMEKAGQQSIQSLRSEYLVRIYKEGTNLYVLMKNDGSISIIEISQGEINHIYGENWDKSEQEINTYHELIDKFKREGVQLE
;
A
#
# COMPACT_ATOMS: atom_id res chain seq x y z
N MET A 1 51.76 12.93 0.94
CA MET A 1 50.92 11.91 0.28
C MET A 1 49.54 12.47 -0.05
N SER A 2 48.69 12.84 0.92
CA SER A 2 47.30 13.30 0.63
C SER A 2 47.21 14.44 -0.40
N LEU A 3 48.02 15.50 -0.30
CA LEU A 3 48.07 16.59 -1.31
C LEU A 3 48.27 16.06 -2.74
N VAL A 4 49.19 15.11 -2.94
CA VAL A 4 49.46 14.49 -4.25
C VAL A 4 48.25 13.67 -4.74
N MET A 5 47.47 13.09 -3.83
CA MET A 5 46.22 12.42 -4.18
C MET A 5 45.13 13.43 -4.57
N GLU A 6 44.95 14.49 -3.78
CA GLU A 6 43.95 15.53 -4.01
C GLU A 6 44.20 16.27 -5.33
N ASP A 7 45.43 16.70 -5.61
CA ASP A 7 45.78 17.43 -6.83
C ASP A 7 45.59 16.58 -8.10
N ASN A 8 46.02 15.32 -8.09
CA ASN A 8 45.80 14.41 -9.22
C ASN A 8 44.33 14.07 -9.41
N LEU A 9 43.58 13.79 -8.33
CA LEU A 9 42.15 13.51 -8.41
C LEU A 9 41.38 14.73 -8.91
N ARG A 10 41.71 15.95 -8.43
CA ARG A 10 41.14 17.21 -8.91
C ARG A 10 41.45 17.45 -10.39
N LYS A 11 42.65 17.16 -10.87
CA LYS A 11 43.00 17.21 -12.31
C LYS A 11 42.09 16.29 -13.14
N ILE A 12 41.92 15.04 -12.70
CA ILE A 12 41.04 14.06 -13.35
C ILE A 12 39.58 14.52 -13.34
N GLN A 13 39.08 15.02 -12.20
CA GLN A 13 37.74 15.58 -12.06
C GLN A 13 37.50 16.75 -13.04
N CYS A 14 38.47 17.66 -13.18
CA CYS A 14 38.38 18.78 -14.12
C CYS A 14 38.33 18.31 -15.58
N LEU A 15 39.14 17.34 -15.99
CA LEU A 15 39.13 16.78 -17.34
C LEU A 15 37.79 16.10 -17.67
N LEU A 16 37.29 15.26 -16.76
CA LEU A 16 35.99 14.59 -16.90
C LEU A 16 34.82 15.59 -16.92
N LYS A 17 34.88 16.66 -16.11
CA LYS A 17 33.89 17.74 -16.13
C LYS A 17 33.89 18.54 -17.43
N GLY A 18 35.04 18.64 -18.11
CA GLY A 18 35.13 19.17 -19.48
C GLY A 18 34.72 18.18 -20.58
N GLY A 19 34.49 16.91 -20.23
CA GLY A 19 34.17 15.83 -21.18
C GLY A 19 35.40 15.21 -21.87
N ASP A 20 36.62 15.55 -21.48
CA ASP A 20 37.84 14.96 -22.05
C ASP A 20 38.19 13.64 -21.34
N VAL A 21 37.34 12.63 -21.58
CA VAL A 21 37.47 11.28 -21.02
C VAL A 21 38.73 10.58 -21.53
N ASP A 22 39.15 10.84 -22.77
CA ASP A 22 40.38 10.25 -23.34
C ASP A 22 41.65 10.82 -22.71
N GLN A 23 41.74 12.12 -22.44
CA GLN A 23 42.88 12.67 -21.69
C GLN A 23 42.82 12.25 -20.21
N ALA A 24 41.64 12.27 -19.57
CA ALA A 24 41.50 11.78 -18.19
C ALA A 24 42.00 10.33 -18.06
N ARG A 25 41.66 9.45 -19.02
CA ARG A 25 42.16 8.07 -19.04
C ARG A 25 43.68 8.00 -19.21
N LYS A 26 44.25 8.70 -20.20
CA LYS A 26 45.71 8.73 -20.42
C LYS A 26 46.49 9.20 -19.19
N GLU A 27 45.97 10.23 -18.50
CA GLU A 27 46.59 10.77 -17.29
C GLU A 27 46.58 9.74 -16.16
N ALA A 28 45.45 9.09 -15.90
CA ALA A 28 45.36 8.02 -14.90
C ALA A 28 46.18 6.77 -15.29
N GLU A 29 46.25 6.43 -16.58
CA GLU A 29 47.12 5.38 -17.13
C GLU A 29 48.61 5.72 -16.94
N MET A 30 49.02 6.98 -17.11
CA MET A 30 50.39 7.42 -16.82
C MET A 30 50.73 7.31 -15.33
N LEU A 31 49.80 7.68 -14.44
CA LEU A 31 50.01 7.54 -12.98
C LEU A 31 50.17 6.08 -12.57
N ILE A 32 49.31 5.16 -13.03
CA ILE A 32 49.41 3.73 -12.65
C ILE A 32 50.62 3.04 -13.27
N ASN A 33 51.10 3.48 -14.44
CA ASN A 33 52.31 2.93 -15.06
C ASN A 33 53.59 3.43 -14.37
N GLY A 34 53.57 4.61 -13.75
CA GLY A 34 54.66 5.12 -12.92
C GLY A 34 54.71 4.47 -11.54
N GLU A 35 53.57 4.43 -10.84
CA GLU A 35 53.46 3.89 -9.47
C GLU A 35 52.27 2.91 -9.33
N PRO A 36 52.40 1.64 -9.79
CA PRO A 36 51.30 0.67 -9.76
C PRO A 36 50.74 0.37 -8.36
N GLU A 37 51.57 0.53 -7.32
CA GLU A 37 51.24 0.27 -5.93
C GLU A 37 50.86 1.53 -5.14
N ALA A 38 50.76 2.70 -5.79
CA ALA A 38 50.28 3.91 -5.13
C ALA A 38 48.75 3.94 -5.05
N ALA A 39 48.21 4.29 -3.88
CA ALA A 39 46.76 4.37 -3.69
C ALA A 39 46.12 5.44 -4.59
N PHE A 40 46.79 6.59 -4.78
CA PHE A 40 46.27 7.69 -5.58
C PHE A 40 46.18 7.36 -7.09
N ALA A 41 47.13 6.59 -7.62
CA ALA A 41 47.09 6.15 -9.01
C ALA A 41 45.91 5.18 -9.24
N ASN A 42 45.73 4.22 -8.33
CA ASN A 42 44.58 3.30 -8.33
C ASN A 42 43.25 4.05 -8.15
N LEU A 43 43.21 5.08 -7.31
CA LEU A 43 42.04 5.94 -7.10
C LEU A 43 41.68 6.76 -8.36
N CYS A 44 42.65 7.44 -8.96
CA CYS A 44 42.42 8.22 -10.18
C CYS A 44 41.90 7.35 -11.32
N LEU A 45 42.46 6.15 -11.48
CA LEU A 45 42.04 5.21 -12.52
C LEU A 45 40.64 4.63 -12.25
N SER A 46 40.31 4.29 -11.00
CA SER A 46 38.95 3.86 -10.66
C SER A 46 37.91 4.95 -10.88
N TYR A 47 38.26 6.22 -10.62
CA TYR A 47 37.42 7.38 -10.86
C TYR A 47 37.13 7.56 -12.35
N VAL A 48 38.13 7.43 -13.24
CA VAL A 48 37.92 7.48 -14.70
C VAL A 48 37.07 6.31 -15.19
N TYR A 49 37.34 5.08 -14.74
CA TYR A 49 36.52 3.93 -15.14
C TYR A 49 35.06 4.10 -14.73
N PHE A 50 34.79 4.66 -13.55
CA PHE A 50 33.43 4.87 -13.06
C PHE A 50 32.72 6.06 -13.74
N TYR A 51 33.27 7.28 -13.61
CA TYR A 51 32.61 8.51 -14.05
C TYR A 51 32.80 8.83 -15.54
N GLY A 52 33.91 8.41 -16.14
CA GLY A 52 34.20 8.63 -17.55
C GLY A 52 33.70 7.50 -18.45
N LEU A 53 34.03 6.26 -18.11
CA LEU A 53 33.84 5.10 -18.99
C LEU A 53 32.60 4.24 -18.64
N ASN A 54 31.99 4.46 -17.46
CA ASN A 54 30.88 3.65 -16.91
C ASN A 54 31.21 2.14 -16.78
N ASP A 55 32.51 1.81 -16.70
CA ASP A 55 33.02 0.46 -16.50
C ASP A 55 33.08 0.17 -14.99
N ASN A 56 31.98 -0.40 -14.50
CA ASN A 56 31.81 -0.73 -13.10
C ASN A 56 32.74 -1.87 -12.62
N GLU A 57 33.21 -2.73 -13.53
CA GLU A 57 34.07 -3.86 -13.18
C GLU A 57 35.50 -3.39 -12.92
N ASN A 58 36.08 -2.64 -13.86
CA ASN A 58 37.40 -2.04 -13.64
C ASN A 58 37.37 -0.97 -12.54
N ALA A 59 36.31 -0.16 -12.42
CA ALA A 59 36.15 0.76 -11.30
C ALA A 59 36.27 0.05 -9.93
N SER A 60 35.51 -1.05 -9.74
CA SER A 60 35.57 -1.83 -8.48
C SER A 60 36.92 -2.50 -8.24
N LYS A 61 37.57 -3.00 -9.30
CA LYS A 61 38.92 -3.59 -9.23
C LYS A 61 39.95 -2.58 -8.71
N TYR A 62 40.01 -1.38 -9.29
CA TYR A 62 41.02 -0.38 -8.93
C TYR A 62 40.72 0.30 -7.58
N ILE A 63 39.46 0.61 -7.26
CA ILE A 63 39.12 1.17 -5.93
C ILE A 63 39.36 0.16 -4.80
N ALA A 64 39.19 -1.15 -5.06
CA ALA A 64 39.54 -2.18 -4.08
C ALA A 64 41.05 -2.24 -3.79
N LYS A 65 41.93 -2.05 -4.80
CA LYS A 65 43.39 -1.94 -4.57
C LYS A 65 43.75 -0.63 -3.87
N ALA A 66 43.13 0.50 -4.21
CA ALA A 66 43.32 1.76 -3.48
C ALA A 66 42.92 1.62 -2.00
N LEU A 67 41.77 0.99 -1.71
CA LEU A 67 41.31 0.69 -0.35
C LEU A 67 42.21 -0.31 0.40
N GLN A 68 42.88 -1.25 -0.28
CA GLN A 68 43.88 -2.13 0.36
C GLN A 68 45.14 -1.37 0.81
N LEU A 69 45.47 -0.27 0.12
CA LEU A 69 46.68 0.52 0.37
C LEU A 69 46.44 1.64 1.39
N GLU A 70 45.34 2.38 1.27
CA GLU A 70 44.99 3.51 2.13
C GLU A 70 43.52 3.43 2.61
N TYR A 71 43.17 2.37 3.34
CA TYR A 71 41.80 2.12 3.85
C TYR A 71 41.22 3.20 4.79
N LEU A 72 42.04 4.13 5.26
CA LEU A 72 41.64 5.27 6.11
C LEU A 72 41.57 6.61 5.36
N ASN A 73 41.91 6.67 4.07
CA ASN A 73 41.97 7.94 3.35
C ASN A 73 40.56 8.41 2.91
N GLU A 74 40.23 9.66 3.23
CA GLU A 74 38.91 10.27 2.99
C GLU A 74 38.42 10.19 1.54
N GLU A 75 39.30 10.45 0.57
CA GLU A 75 38.95 10.41 -0.86
C GLU A 75 38.80 8.97 -1.36
N VAL A 76 39.67 8.07 -0.90
CA VAL A 76 39.59 6.63 -1.23
C VAL A 76 38.29 6.02 -0.69
N LEU A 77 37.92 6.37 0.54
CA LEU A 77 36.63 6.01 1.14
C LEU A 77 35.47 6.64 0.37
N SER A 78 35.55 7.93 0.05
CA SER A 78 34.51 8.69 -0.63
C SER A 78 34.17 8.18 -2.02
N VAL A 79 35.19 7.85 -2.84
CA VAL A 79 35.00 7.27 -4.18
C VAL A 79 34.56 5.79 -4.09
N GLY A 80 35.05 5.05 -3.09
CA GLY A 80 34.58 3.70 -2.79
C GLY A 80 33.08 3.64 -2.49
N LEU A 81 32.55 4.61 -1.75
CA LEU A 81 31.12 4.70 -1.45
C LEU A 81 30.27 4.92 -2.71
N ASP A 82 30.69 5.82 -3.61
CA ASP A 82 29.98 6.09 -4.86
C ASP A 82 29.90 4.83 -5.74
N ILE A 83 31.04 4.17 -5.95
CA ILE A 83 31.18 2.95 -6.79
C ILE A 83 30.36 1.79 -6.21
N PHE A 84 30.55 1.47 -4.91
CA PHE A 84 29.85 0.33 -4.31
C PHE A 84 28.35 0.58 -4.10
N SER A 85 27.92 1.84 -3.96
CA SER A 85 26.49 2.19 -3.91
C SER A 85 25.82 2.05 -5.27
N ALA A 86 26.45 2.49 -6.36
CA ALA A 86 25.93 2.25 -7.72
C ALA A 86 25.79 0.75 -8.03
N GLN A 87 26.71 -0.07 -7.52
CA GLN A 87 26.66 -1.53 -7.62
C GLN A 87 25.70 -2.21 -6.62
N ASN A 88 24.98 -1.42 -5.81
CA ASN A 88 24.05 -1.90 -4.77
C ASN A 88 24.72 -2.82 -3.72
N ASN A 89 26.04 -2.74 -3.55
CA ASN A 89 26.81 -3.48 -2.55
C ASN A 89 26.72 -2.79 -1.18
N TYR A 90 25.49 -2.64 -0.67
CA TYR A 90 25.21 -1.90 0.56
C TYR A 90 25.94 -2.45 1.80
N LYS A 91 26.40 -3.71 1.78
CA LYS A 91 27.27 -4.26 2.83
C LYS A 91 28.64 -3.57 2.84
N LYS A 92 29.25 -3.37 1.67
CA LYS A 92 30.52 -2.63 1.55
C LYS A 92 30.31 -1.13 1.78
N VAL A 93 29.20 -0.55 1.31
CA VAL A 93 28.83 0.84 1.63
C VAL A 93 28.74 1.07 3.15
N ARG A 94 28.09 0.15 3.89
CA ARG A 94 28.04 0.20 5.36
C ARG A 94 29.43 0.20 5.99
N GLU A 95 30.28 -0.74 5.59
CA GLU A 95 31.65 -0.89 6.11
C GLU A 95 32.49 0.39 5.90
N LEU A 96 32.49 0.94 4.68
CA LEU A 96 33.24 2.16 4.35
C LEU A 96 32.66 3.40 5.04
N ALA A 97 31.33 3.47 5.22
CA ALA A 97 30.69 4.55 5.95
C ALA A 97 30.95 4.46 7.46
N GLU A 98 30.99 3.26 8.05
CA GLU A 98 31.38 3.06 9.46
C GLU A 98 32.85 3.45 9.71
N ILE A 99 33.75 3.17 8.76
CA ILE A 99 35.14 3.66 8.81
C ILE A 99 35.19 5.19 8.66
N GLY A 100 34.49 5.75 7.67
CA GLY A 100 34.45 7.19 7.43
C GLY A 100 33.91 7.98 8.62
N LEU A 101 32.76 7.59 9.18
CA LEU A 101 32.15 8.21 10.36
C LEU A 101 33.06 8.22 11.60
N LYS A 102 33.95 7.22 11.73
CA LYS A 102 34.89 7.12 12.85
C LYS A 102 36.07 8.09 12.74
N ASN A 103 36.54 8.37 11.53
CA ASN A 103 37.76 9.15 11.30
C ASN A 103 37.45 10.59 10.82
N TYR A 104 36.31 10.79 10.17
CA TYR A 104 35.84 12.03 9.55
C TYR A 104 34.38 12.33 9.96
N PRO A 105 34.10 12.53 11.26
CA PRO A 105 32.73 12.62 11.80
C PRO A 105 31.90 13.81 11.30
N GLU A 106 32.59 14.84 10.79
CA GLU A 106 32.04 16.10 10.27
C GLU A 106 31.78 16.09 8.75
N ASN A 107 32.21 15.04 8.03
CA ASN A 107 31.91 14.90 6.62
C ASN A 107 30.49 14.30 6.44
N GLY A 108 29.61 15.02 5.75
CA GLY A 108 28.21 14.65 5.56
C GLY A 108 28.04 13.44 4.64
N LYS A 109 28.96 13.18 3.71
CA LYS A 109 28.95 12.04 2.78
C LYS A 109 28.91 10.70 3.50
N PHE A 110 29.71 10.54 4.57
CA PHE A 110 29.70 9.31 5.37
C PHE A 110 28.38 9.10 6.11
N ASN A 111 27.75 10.19 6.59
CA ASN A 111 26.43 10.14 7.19
C ASN A 111 25.36 9.80 6.13
N PHE A 112 25.42 10.39 4.94
CA PHE A 112 24.50 10.11 3.83
C PHE A 112 24.52 8.64 3.40
N PHE A 113 25.71 8.09 3.15
CA PHE A 113 25.85 6.69 2.73
C PHE A 113 25.56 5.69 3.86
N MET A 114 25.84 6.03 5.11
CA MET A 114 25.37 5.23 6.25
C MET A 114 23.83 5.19 6.29
N GLY A 115 23.18 6.33 6.09
CA GLY A 115 21.71 6.42 5.96
C GLY A 115 21.16 5.53 4.85
N GLU A 116 21.78 5.52 3.68
CA GLU A 116 21.39 4.64 2.56
C GLU A 116 21.63 3.15 2.84
N ALA A 117 22.75 2.79 3.46
CA ALA A 117 23.04 1.40 3.80
C ALA A 117 22.11 0.87 4.91
N VAL A 118 21.88 1.66 5.96
CA VAL A 118 20.93 1.37 7.05
C VAL A 118 19.52 1.14 6.49
N ARG A 119 19.07 1.93 5.51
CA ARG A 119 17.77 1.75 4.82
C ARG A 119 17.60 0.39 4.13
N CYS A 120 18.68 -0.33 3.85
CA CYS A 120 18.67 -1.64 3.20
C CYS A 120 18.71 -2.82 4.20
N PHE A 121 18.97 -2.57 5.49
CA PHE A 121 19.10 -3.61 6.52
C PHE A 121 18.21 -3.40 7.76
N GLU A 122 17.71 -2.19 7.98
CA GLU A 122 17.02 -1.75 9.19
C GLU A 122 15.74 -0.96 8.85
N PRO A 123 14.82 -0.73 9.82
CA PRO A 123 13.64 0.09 9.58
C PRO A 123 13.99 1.50 9.07
N VAL A 124 13.26 1.98 8.05
CA VAL A 124 13.54 3.25 7.34
C VAL A 124 13.63 4.47 8.27
N LYS A 125 13.03 4.43 9.47
CA LYS A 125 13.19 5.47 10.50
C LYS A 125 14.66 5.67 10.92
N ASN A 126 15.46 4.60 10.99
CA ASN A 126 16.88 4.68 11.39
C ASN A 126 17.70 5.42 10.32
N SER A 127 17.36 5.23 9.04
CA SER A 127 17.99 5.92 7.90
C SER A 127 17.85 7.45 7.99
N LEU A 128 16.69 7.95 8.45
CA LEU A 128 16.46 9.39 8.58
C LEU A 128 17.45 10.07 9.51
N VAL A 129 17.85 9.45 10.63
CA VAL A 129 18.76 10.06 11.62
C VAL A 129 20.11 10.41 10.99
N TYR A 130 20.64 9.51 10.16
CA TYR A 130 21.89 9.73 9.44
C TYR A 130 21.75 10.75 8.31
N LEU A 131 20.63 10.77 7.59
CA LEU A 131 20.36 11.77 6.55
C LEU A 131 20.14 13.17 7.14
N GLU A 132 19.49 13.27 8.30
CA GLU A 132 19.30 14.52 9.05
C GLU A 132 20.65 15.05 9.54
N LYS A 133 21.57 14.18 10.02
CA LYS A 133 22.95 14.60 10.32
C LYS A 133 23.74 14.99 9.06
N ALA A 134 23.58 14.29 7.93
CA ALA A 134 24.24 14.66 6.68
C ALA A 134 23.83 16.06 6.20
N ILE A 135 22.54 16.39 6.27
CA ILE A 135 21.99 17.71 5.94
C ILE A 135 22.42 18.79 6.97
N ALA A 136 22.59 18.42 8.24
CA ALA A 136 23.09 19.35 9.25
C ALA A 136 24.58 19.74 9.05
N LEU A 137 25.39 18.82 8.49
CA LEU A 137 26.80 19.06 8.15
C LEU A 137 26.96 19.77 6.81
N GLU A 138 26.20 19.37 5.79
CA GLU A 138 26.23 19.95 4.44
C GLU A 138 24.84 20.48 4.01
N PRO A 139 24.36 21.60 4.57
CA PRO A 139 22.99 22.11 4.32
C PRO A 139 22.74 22.65 2.91
N GLU A 140 23.81 22.83 2.13
CA GLU A 140 23.77 23.25 0.72
C GLU A 140 23.88 22.08 -0.28
N ASN A 141 24.03 20.83 0.21
CA ASN A 141 24.08 19.65 -0.64
C ASN A 141 22.66 19.24 -1.09
N GLU A 142 22.32 19.49 -2.35
CA GLU A 142 20.96 19.26 -2.84
C GLU A 142 20.59 17.78 -2.87
N ILE A 143 21.57 16.88 -3.02
CA ILE A 143 21.35 15.43 -3.16
C ILE A 143 20.86 14.86 -1.84
N TYR A 144 21.41 15.31 -0.72
CA TYR A 144 20.98 14.86 0.61
C TYR A 144 19.53 15.30 0.88
N LEU A 145 19.21 16.56 0.60
CA LEU A 145 17.86 17.13 0.74
C LEU A 145 16.84 16.44 -0.17
N GLY A 146 17.17 16.21 -1.45
CA GLY A 146 16.28 15.56 -2.40
C GLY A 146 16.04 14.08 -2.07
N LYS A 147 17.07 13.38 -1.58
CA LYS A 147 16.94 12.00 -1.09
C LYS A 147 16.10 11.92 0.18
N TYR A 148 16.28 12.84 1.12
CA TYR A 148 15.46 12.96 2.32
C TYR A 148 13.98 13.22 1.98
N ALA A 149 13.71 14.18 1.09
CA ALA A 149 12.35 14.45 0.58
C ALA A 149 11.70 13.20 -0.04
N TYR A 150 12.44 12.45 -0.88
CA TYR A 150 11.96 11.21 -1.48
C TYR A 150 11.60 10.14 -0.43
N ILE A 151 12.45 9.94 0.59
CA ILE A 151 12.17 8.96 1.66
C ILE A 151 10.96 9.41 2.49
N LEU A 152 10.84 10.69 2.83
CA LEU A 152 9.66 11.21 3.51
C LEU A 152 8.37 11.03 2.70
N TYR A 153 8.40 11.36 1.40
CA TYR A 153 7.24 11.21 0.52
C TYR A 153 6.76 9.76 0.36
N THR A 154 7.69 8.80 0.30
CA THR A 154 7.39 7.39 0.06
C THR A 154 7.13 6.57 1.33
N SER A 155 7.79 6.91 2.44
CA SER A 155 7.80 6.10 3.66
C SER A 155 7.10 6.76 4.86
N PHE A 156 6.85 8.08 4.83
CA PHE A 156 6.27 8.80 5.97
C PHE A 156 5.07 9.67 5.54
N PRO A 157 3.86 9.07 5.32
CA PRO A 157 2.66 9.79 4.89
C PRO A 157 2.20 10.95 5.80
N LYS A 158 2.67 11.04 7.05
CA LYS A 158 2.41 12.16 7.97
C LYS A 158 3.41 13.32 7.86
N LYS A 159 4.56 13.14 7.18
CA LYS A 159 5.65 14.15 7.04
C LYS A 159 5.64 14.85 5.65
N GLN A 160 4.47 14.98 4.99
CA GLN A 160 4.39 15.52 3.62
C GLN A 160 4.85 16.99 3.48
N GLU A 161 4.56 17.86 4.45
CA GLU A 161 5.01 19.27 4.45
C GLU A 161 6.52 19.42 4.70
N GLU A 162 7.13 18.44 5.36
CA GLU A 162 8.57 18.38 5.58
C GLU A 162 9.29 17.88 4.32
N ALA A 163 8.73 16.87 3.66
CA ALA A 163 9.16 16.43 2.33
C ALA A 163 9.07 17.56 1.30
N LEU A 164 7.99 18.35 1.31
CA LEU A 164 7.79 19.49 0.41
C LEU A 164 8.77 20.64 0.69
N ARG A 165 9.14 20.88 1.96
CA ARG A 165 10.20 21.85 2.29
C ARG A 165 11.57 21.39 1.77
N ALA A 166 11.92 20.12 1.97
CA ALA A 166 13.17 19.55 1.48
C ALA A 166 13.24 19.50 -0.08
N GLU A 167 12.14 19.14 -0.76
CA GLU A 167 12.05 19.20 -2.24
C GLU A 167 12.29 20.62 -2.76
N ARG A 168 11.61 21.62 -2.16
CA ARG A 168 11.79 23.04 -2.52
C ARG A 168 13.21 23.54 -2.25
N GLN A 169 13.85 23.13 -1.15
CA GLN A 169 15.23 23.51 -0.84
C GLN A 169 16.22 22.91 -1.84
N ALA A 170 16.08 21.62 -2.16
CA ALA A 170 16.90 20.95 -3.18
C ALA A 170 16.77 21.63 -4.56
N LEU A 171 15.55 21.94 -5.00
CA LEU A 171 15.31 22.65 -6.27
C LEU A 171 15.73 24.13 -6.24
N LYS A 172 15.85 24.75 -5.06
CA LYS A 172 16.42 26.10 -4.90
C LYS A 172 17.94 26.08 -5.06
N LEU A 173 18.62 25.07 -4.50
CA LEU A 173 20.07 24.88 -4.60
C LEU A 173 20.46 24.50 -6.03
N ASN A 174 19.82 23.48 -6.60
CA ASN A 174 20.06 23.06 -7.97
C ASN A 174 18.81 22.39 -8.59
N SER A 175 18.10 23.13 -9.45
CA SER A 175 16.94 22.60 -10.18
C SER A 175 17.30 21.77 -11.41
N GLU A 176 18.58 21.69 -11.79
CA GLU A 176 19.09 20.87 -12.90
C GLU A 176 19.57 19.49 -12.44
N ASN A 177 19.59 19.22 -11.12
CA ASN A 177 20.06 17.94 -10.59
C ASN A 177 19.14 16.78 -11.03
N THR A 178 19.54 16.06 -12.09
CA THR A 178 18.79 14.94 -12.68
C THR A 178 18.44 13.86 -11.66
N ILE A 179 19.32 13.56 -10.69
CA ILE A 179 19.07 12.55 -9.66
C ILE A 179 17.87 12.98 -8.81
N ASN A 180 17.85 14.22 -8.34
CA ASN A 180 16.73 14.79 -7.60
C ASN A 180 15.45 14.86 -8.42
N LEU A 181 15.52 15.31 -9.69
CA LEU A 181 14.36 15.34 -10.58
C LEU A 181 13.75 13.94 -10.78
N VAL A 182 14.57 12.90 -10.96
CA VAL A 182 14.12 11.49 -11.04
C VAL A 182 13.52 11.01 -9.72
N LEU A 183 14.12 11.35 -8.57
CA LEU A 183 13.59 11.02 -7.25
C LEU A 183 12.21 11.67 -7.02
N PHE A 184 12.05 12.96 -7.33
CA PHE A 184 10.76 13.66 -7.21
C PHE A 184 9.72 13.14 -8.21
N ALA A 185 10.13 12.80 -9.43
CA ALA A 185 9.26 12.15 -10.41
C ALA A 185 8.79 10.77 -9.94
N THR A 186 9.66 10.01 -9.26
CA THR A 186 9.35 8.70 -8.65
C THR A 186 8.40 8.86 -7.47
N ALA A 187 8.67 9.79 -6.54
CA ALA A 187 7.79 10.10 -5.42
C ALA A 187 6.39 10.54 -5.89
N ALA A 188 6.31 11.45 -6.86
CA ALA A 188 5.05 11.88 -7.46
C ALA A 188 4.32 10.73 -8.18
N THR A 189 5.04 9.77 -8.76
CA THR A 189 4.45 8.56 -9.35
C THR A 189 3.88 7.62 -8.28
N TYR A 190 4.59 7.40 -7.17
CA TYR A 190 4.11 6.63 -6.02
C TYR A 190 2.86 7.28 -5.40
N GLN A 191 2.80 8.61 -5.38
CA GLN A 191 1.68 9.42 -4.94
C GLN A 191 0.47 9.45 -5.90
N GLY A 192 0.60 8.98 -7.15
CA GLY A 192 -0.44 9.13 -8.17
C GLY A 192 -0.60 10.56 -8.71
N ASN A 193 0.35 11.46 -8.43
CA ASN A 193 0.43 12.80 -8.98
C ASN A 193 1.14 12.76 -10.34
N PHE A 194 0.53 12.11 -11.33
CA PHE A 194 1.13 11.87 -12.64
C PHE A 194 1.46 13.15 -13.42
N LYS A 195 0.82 14.29 -13.10
CA LYS A 195 1.19 15.61 -13.64
C LYS A 195 2.56 16.04 -13.13
N LYS A 196 2.76 16.09 -11.80
CA LYS A 196 4.06 16.44 -11.18
C LYS A 196 5.16 15.46 -11.61
N ALA A 197 4.84 14.16 -11.65
CA ALA A 197 5.75 13.12 -12.10
C ALA A 197 6.22 13.32 -13.55
N ARG A 198 5.29 13.56 -14.49
CA ARG A 198 5.62 13.85 -15.89
C ARG A 198 6.53 15.07 -16.02
N MET A 199 6.19 16.16 -15.34
CA MET A 199 6.87 17.44 -15.52
C MET A 199 8.31 17.42 -15.00
N PHE A 200 8.62 16.69 -13.92
CA PHE A 200 10.00 16.43 -13.53
C PHE A 200 10.72 15.43 -14.45
N ALA A 201 10.08 14.34 -14.85
CA ALA A 201 10.69 13.35 -15.75
C ALA A 201 11.01 13.90 -17.15
N GLU A 202 10.18 14.81 -17.65
CA GLU A 202 10.37 15.53 -18.92
C GLU A 202 11.61 16.43 -18.90
N VAL A 203 11.85 17.12 -17.77
CA VAL A 203 13.06 17.93 -17.57
C VAL A 203 14.29 17.04 -17.35
N ALA A 204 14.19 16.00 -16.52
CA ALA A 204 15.28 15.04 -16.30
C ALA A 204 15.72 14.35 -17.59
N MET A 205 14.78 13.95 -18.46
CA MET A 205 15.07 13.35 -19.77
C MET A 205 15.61 14.37 -20.79
N ARG A 206 15.39 15.68 -20.59
CA ARG A 206 16.00 16.73 -21.42
C ARG A 206 17.45 17.00 -21.02
N LEU A 207 17.76 16.94 -19.72
CA LEU A 207 19.09 17.15 -19.15
C LEU A 207 19.98 15.90 -19.30
N ASP A 208 19.41 14.70 -19.12
CA ASP A 208 20.05 13.41 -19.39
C ASP A 208 19.11 12.52 -20.25
N PRO A 209 19.24 12.58 -21.59
CA PRO A 209 18.47 11.75 -22.52
C PRO A 209 18.73 10.24 -22.40
N TYR A 210 19.80 9.83 -21.71
CA TYR A 210 20.19 8.44 -21.56
C TYR A 210 19.73 7.85 -20.22
N ASN A 211 19.25 8.69 -19.30
CA ASN A 211 18.68 8.29 -18.03
C ASN A 211 17.54 7.29 -18.21
N LYS A 212 17.78 6.03 -17.79
CA LYS A 212 16.81 4.94 -17.97
C LYS A 212 15.55 5.19 -17.14
N ASP A 213 15.69 5.78 -15.96
CA ASP A 213 14.60 5.99 -15.02
C ASP A 213 13.78 7.24 -15.38
N ALA A 214 14.40 8.36 -15.75
CA ALA A 214 13.68 9.52 -16.30
C ALA A 214 12.86 9.12 -17.54
N TYR A 215 13.48 8.40 -18.49
CA TYR A 215 12.79 7.87 -19.66
C TYR A 215 11.63 6.92 -19.30
N SER A 216 11.82 6.04 -18.32
CA SER A 216 10.80 5.10 -17.85
C SER A 216 9.59 5.82 -17.26
N ILE A 217 9.84 6.79 -16.36
CA ILE A 217 8.79 7.60 -15.73
C ILE A 217 8.12 8.50 -16.75
N TYR A 218 8.87 9.14 -17.65
CA TYR A 218 8.31 9.96 -18.73
C TYR A 218 7.42 9.12 -19.66
N LYS A 219 7.89 7.97 -20.15
CA LYS A 219 7.07 7.08 -21.00
C LYS A 219 5.80 6.59 -20.29
N LYS A 220 5.89 6.29 -18.99
CA LYS A 220 4.73 5.91 -18.15
C LYS A 220 3.73 7.04 -17.93
N THR A 221 4.17 8.30 -17.93
CA THR A 221 3.35 9.46 -17.52
C THR A 221 2.98 10.44 -18.63
N ILE A 222 3.65 10.41 -19.80
CA ILE A 222 3.32 11.28 -20.94
C ILE A 222 1.88 11.08 -21.43
N GLY A 223 1.36 9.85 -21.33
CA GLY A 223 -0.04 9.52 -21.61
C GLY A 223 -1.05 10.36 -20.83
N THR A 224 -0.74 10.72 -19.56
CA THR A 224 -1.62 11.53 -18.70
C THR A 224 -1.61 13.03 -19.08
N LYS A 225 -1.08 13.39 -20.26
CA LYS A 225 -1.39 14.64 -20.96
C LYS A 225 -2.82 14.62 -21.49
N ASN A 226 -3.35 13.44 -21.85
CA ASN A 226 -4.76 13.24 -22.18
C ASN A 226 -5.59 13.03 -20.89
N LYS A 227 -6.72 13.74 -20.75
CA LYS A 227 -7.58 13.69 -19.55
C LYS A 227 -8.15 12.31 -19.26
N PHE A 228 -8.48 11.52 -20.29
CA PHE A 228 -8.96 10.14 -20.10
C PHE A 228 -7.84 9.25 -19.56
N CYS A 229 -6.64 9.32 -20.16
CA CYS A 229 -5.49 8.55 -19.68
C CYS A 229 -4.97 8.99 -18.30
N ASP A 230 -5.16 10.26 -17.91
CA ASP A 230 -4.95 10.72 -16.54
C ASP A 230 -5.98 10.08 -15.59
N PHE A 231 -7.27 10.09 -15.94
CA PHE A 231 -8.31 9.40 -15.18
C PHE A 231 -8.03 7.89 -15.03
N THR A 232 -7.70 7.17 -16.11
CA THR A 232 -7.44 5.72 -16.05
C THR A 232 -6.21 5.40 -15.21
N ALA A 233 -5.13 6.19 -15.31
CA ALA A 233 -3.93 6.01 -14.50
C ALA A 233 -4.21 6.24 -13.00
N LYS A 234 -5.00 7.26 -12.66
CA LYS A 234 -5.40 7.58 -11.28
C LYS A 234 -6.35 6.53 -10.70
N PHE A 235 -7.32 6.07 -11.49
CA PHE A 235 -8.24 5.00 -11.11
C PHE A 235 -7.49 3.69 -10.86
N ALA A 236 -6.58 3.31 -11.76
CA ALA A 236 -5.72 2.12 -11.58
C ALA A 236 -4.78 2.25 -10.38
N HIS A 237 -4.28 3.46 -10.07
CA HIS A 237 -3.47 3.72 -8.88
C HIS A 237 -4.27 3.51 -7.58
N VAL A 238 -5.50 4.02 -7.49
CA VAL A 238 -6.32 3.84 -6.28
C VAL A 238 -6.81 2.39 -6.12
N ILE A 239 -7.13 1.67 -7.19
CA ILE A 239 -7.42 0.22 -7.09
C ILE A 239 -6.16 -0.60 -6.76
N GLY A 240 -5.00 -0.20 -7.30
CA GLY A 240 -3.72 -0.85 -7.00
C GLY A 240 -3.20 -0.60 -5.59
N LEU A 241 -3.60 0.49 -4.93
CA LEU A 241 -3.13 0.86 -3.59
C LEU A 241 -3.49 -0.18 -2.50
N PRO A 242 -4.74 -0.65 -2.34
CA PRO A 242 -5.09 -1.74 -1.43
C PRO A 242 -4.32 -3.03 -1.71
N VAL A 243 -4.23 -3.44 -2.98
CA VAL A 243 -3.49 -4.66 -3.39
C VAL A 243 -2.01 -4.53 -3.03
N SER A 244 -1.40 -3.39 -3.33
CA SER A 244 0.01 -3.12 -3.02
C SER A 244 0.27 -3.05 -1.51
N LYS A 245 -0.66 -2.51 -0.71
CA LYS A 245 -0.57 -2.53 0.76
C LYS A 245 -0.69 -3.95 1.30
N PHE A 246 -1.65 -4.73 0.81
CA PHE A 246 -1.80 -6.14 1.20
C PHE A 246 -0.54 -6.94 0.86
N CYS A 247 -0.01 -6.81 -0.36
CA CYS A 247 1.24 -7.47 -0.75
C CYS A 247 2.47 -7.00 0.05
N SER A 248 2.48 -5.76 0.57
CA SER A 248 3.56 -5.26 1.43
C SER A 248 3.65 -5.95 2.79
N LEU A 249 2.56 -6.61 3.24
CA LEU A 249 2.62 -7.49 4.41
C LEU A 249 3.61 -8.64 4.21
N PHE A 250 3.84 -9.07 2.97
CA PHE A 250 4.80 -10.13 2.64
C PHE A 250 6.23 -9.60 2.37
N THR A 251 6.51 -8.30 2.53
CA THR A 251 7.84 -7.74 2.24
C THR A 251 8.95 -8.34 3.12
N PHE A 252 8.65 -8.85 4.32
CA PHE A 252 9.62 -9.62 5.11
C PHE A 252 10.05 -10.94 4.43
N VAL A 253 9.20 -11.52 3.58
CA VAL A 253 9.50 -12.72 2.78
C VAL A 253 10.45 -12.38 1.63
N TYR A 254 10.33 -11.20 1.02
CA TYR A 254 11.16 -10.79 -0.12
C TYR A 254 12.68 -10.88 0.16
N PHE A 255 13.10 -10.48 1.36
CA PHE A 255 14.49 -10.54 1.80
C PHE A 255 14.97 -11.96 2.14
N LYS A 256 14.06 -12.88 2.50
CA LYS A 256 14.38 -14.30 2.77
C LYS A 256 14.35 -15.16 1.51
N ASN A 257 13.35 -14.97 0.65
CA ASN A 257 13.15 -15.72 -0.59
C ASN A 257 12.30 -14.89 -1.58
N LYS A 258 12.95 -14.31 -2.59
CA LYS A 258 12.29 -13.49 -3.63
C LYS A 258 11.24 -14.28 -4.43
N ASN A 259 11.49 -15.56 -4.71
CA ASN A 259 10.57 -16.39 -5.50
C ASN A 259 9.27 -16.65 -4.70
N LEU A 260 9.39 -16.91 -3.39
CA LEU A 260 8.23 -17.08 -2.52
C LEU A 260 7.44 -15.77 -2.37
N TYR A 261 8.09 -14.61 -2.30
CA TYR A 261 7.40 -13.32 -2.34
C TYR A 261 6.61 -13.13 -3.64
N TYR A 262 7.19 -13.41 -4.80
CA TYR A 262 6.46 -13.30 -6.07
C TYR A 262 5.31 -14.31 -6.19
N PHE A 263 5.46 -15.51 -5.63
CA PHE A 263 4.37 -16.49 -5.53
C PHE A 263 3.22 -16.00 -4.63
N LEU A 264 3.53 -15.46 -3.45
CA LEU A 264 2.53 -14.88 -2.55
C LEU A 264 1.84 -13.66 -3.18
N TYR A 265 2.58 -12.81 -3.90
CA TYR A 265 2.03 -11.68 -4.66
C TYR A 265 1.07 -12.16 -5.76
N PHE A 266 1.45 -13.21 -6.51
CA PHE A 266 0.62 -13.81 -7.56
C PHE A 266 -0.66 -14.39 -6.97
N LEU A 267 -0.57 -15.22 -5.92
CA LEU A 267 -1.73 -15.79 -5.22
C LEU A 267 -2.66 -14.69 -4.67
N SER A 268 -2.09 -13.62 -4.11
CA SER A 268 -2.84 -12.43 -3.65
C SER A 268 -3.64 -11.78 -4.78
N SER A 269 -3.10 -11.70 -6.00
CA SER A 269 -3.83 -11.13 -7.14
C SER A 269 -5.03 -11.97 -7.57
N PHE A 270 -5.00 -13.30 -7.38
CA PHE A 270 -6.19 -14.15 -7.56
C PHE A 270 -7.25 -13.88 -6.50
N VAL A 271 -6.87 -13.75 -5.22
CA VAL A 271 -7.81 -13.41 -4.15
C VAL A 271 -8.52 -12.08 -4.46
N TRP A 272 -7.77 -11.03 -4.84
CA TRP A 272 -8.33 -9.73 -5.20
C TRP A 272 -9.14 -9.72 -6.51
N GLY A 273 -8.92 -10.68 -7.42
CA GLY A 273 -9.70 -10.87 -8.66
C GLY A 273 -10.92 -11.76 -8.52
N ILE A 274 -10.96 -12.67 -7.53
CA ILE A 274 -12.06 -13.61 -7.30
C ILE A 274 -13.03 -13.07 -6.24
N LEU A 275 -12.53 -12.37 -5.21
CA LEU A 275 -13.35 -11.85 -4.11
C LEU A 275 -14.55 -10.98 -4.59
N PRO A 276 -14.41 -10.07 -5.57
CA PRO A 276 -15.57 -9.32 -6.08
C PRO A 276 -16.58 -10.20 -6.84
N ILE A 277 -16.13 -11.28 -7.48
CA ILE A 277 -17.03 -12.26 -8.15
C ILE A 277 -17.83 -13.02 -7.11
N TYR A 278 -17.22 -13.40 -5.98
CA TYR A 278 -17.91 -14.04 -4.87
C TYR A 278 -18.93 -13.12 -4.19
N LEU A 279 -18.57 -11.84 -3.99
CA LEU A 279 -19.41 -10.85 -3.32
C LEU A 279 -20.56 -10.27 -4.17
N ILE A 280 -20.39 -10.16 -5.50
CA ILE A 280 -21.33 -9.44 -6.39
C ILE A 280 -21.72 -10.26 -7.64
N GLY A 281 -21.32 -11.53 -7.72
CA GLY A 281 -21.72 -12.46 -8.79
C GLY A 281 -21.40 -11.95 -10.20
N TRP A 282 -22.33 -12.14 -11.13
CA TRP A 282 -22.17 -11.76 -12.55
C TRP A 282 -22.01 -10.24 -12.77
N TYR A 283 -22.36 -9.39 -11.80
CA TYR A 283 -22.11 -7.94 -11.90
C TYR A 283 -20.62 -7.60 -11.80
N ALA A 284 -19.79 -8.43 -11.14
CA ALA A 284 -18.34 -8.26 -11.17
C ALA A 284 -17.78 -8.43 -12.59
N SER A 285 -18.33 -9.37 -13.38
CA SER A 285 -17.94 -9.60 -14.76
C SER A 285 -18.21 -8.37 -15.66
N THR A 286 -19.33 -7.67 -15.48
CA THR A 286 -19.63 -6.46 -16.26
C THR A 286 -18.70 -5.30 -15.88
N ILE A 287 -18.37 -5.17 -14.59
CA ILE A 287 -17.38 -4.19 -14.09
C ILE A 287 -15.98 -4.49 -14.67
N TYR A 288 -15.56 -5.76 -14.72
CA TYR A 288 -14.28 -6.14 -15.33
C TYR A 288 -14.24 -5.91 -16.84
N ILE A 289 -15.34 -6.13 -17.57
CA ILE A 289 -15.43 -5.79 -19.00
C ILE A 289 -15.27 -4.27 -19.19
N LEU A 290 -15.92 -3.44 -18.36
CA LEU A 290 -15.76 -1.98 -18.40
C LEU A 290 -14.31 -1.55 -18.13
N PHE A 291 -13.66 -2.15 -17.13
CA PHE A 291 -12.25 -1.86 -16.83
C PHE A 291 -11.31 -2.30 -17.96
N PHE A 292 -11.56 -3.45 -18.59
CA PHE A 292 -10.79 -3.94 -19.74
C PHE A 292 -10.94 -3.01 -20.95
N VAL A 293 -12.17 -2.60 -21.30
CA VAL A 293 -12.45 -1.64 -22.38
C VAL A 293 -11.79 -0.29 -22.10
N MET A 294 -11.90 0.21 -20.87
CA MET A 294 -11.25 1.46 -20.45
C MET A 294 -9.71 1.38 -20.56
N HIS A 295 -9.12 0.25 -20.15
CA HIS A 295 -7.69 0.00 -20.29
C HIS A 295 -7.26 -0.08 -21.76
N PHE A 296 -8.02 -0.78 -22.62
CA PHE A 296 -7.74 -0.93 -24.04
C PHE A 296 -7.78 0.42 -24.78
N ILE A 297 -8.82 1.23 -24.55
CA ILE A 297 -8.94 2.59 -25.11
C ILE A 297 -7.78 3.47 -24.63
N SER A 298 -7.46 3.43 -23.34
CA SER A 298 -6.33 4.17 -22.78
C SER A 298 -4.99 3.72 -23.37
N SER A 299 -4.81 2.42 -23.61
CA SER A 299 -3.60 1.86 -24.23
C SER A 299 -3.44 2.37 -25.68
N LYS A 300 -4.51 2.41 -26.46
CA LYS A 300 -4.47 2.94 -27.84
C LYS A 300 -4.25 4.45 -27.92
N ILE A 301 -4.79 5.22 -26.97
CA ILE A 301 -4.47 6.66 -26.86
C ILE A 301 -2.99 6.84 -26.47
N GLN A 302 -2.46 6.01 -25.56
CA GLN A 302 -1.05 6.06 -25.15
C GLN A 302 -0.09 5.63 -26.27
N GLU A 303 -0.42 4.60 -27.06
CA GLU A 303 0.38 4.17 -28.22
C GLU A 303 0.54 5.32 -29.22
N LYS A 304 -0.57 6.01 -29.57
CA LYS A 304 -0.51 7.18 -30.45
C LYS A 304 0.30 8.34 -29.84
N ILE A 305 0.13 8.64 -28.55
CA ILE A 305 0.91 9.69 -27.88
C ILE A 305 2.41 9.34 -27.87
N HIS A 306 2.77 8.06 -27.68
CA HIS A 306 4.17 7.61 -27.74
C HIS A 306 4.75 7.78 -29.14
N GLU A 307 3.97 7.52 -30.19
CA GLU A 307 4.37 7.79 -31.58
C GLU A 307 4.53 9.30 -31.84
N GLU A 308 3.56 10.12 -31.42
CA GLU A 308 3.59 11.60 -31.54
C GLU A 308 4.81 12.25 -30.84
N VAL A 309 5.37 11.65 -29.79
CA VAL A 309 6.59 12.12 -29.10
C VAL A 309 7.84 11.28 -29.37
N GLY A 310 7.84 10.41 -30.39
CA GLY A 310 9.02 9.65 -30.83
C GLY A 310 9.50 8.53 -29.90
N LEU A 311 8.67 8.06 -28.96
CA LEU A 311 8.99 7.00 -27.98
C LEU A 311 8.84 5.59 -28.57
N ILE A 312 9.64 5.31 -29.61
CA ILE A 312 9.67 4.07 -30.41
C ILE A 312 9.80 2.79 -29.55
N LYS A 313 9.38 1.66 -30.14
CA LYS A 313 9.31 0.34 -29.48
C LYS A 313 10.70 -0.16 -29.04
N ALA A 314 10.73 -1.01 -28.00
CA ALA A 314 11.93 -1.26 -27.20
C ALA A 314 13.08 -2.00 -27.93
N VAL A 315 12.84 -2.53 -29.12
CA VAL A 315 13.83 -3.27 -29.92
C VAL A 315 14.95 -2.34 -30.41
N ASP A 316 14.58 -1.21 -31.03
CA ASP A 316 15.55 -0.26 -31.59
C ASP A 316 16.41 0.39 -30.51
N LYS A 317 15.86 0.58 -29.31
CA LYS A 317 16.61 1.12 -28.16
C LYS A 317 17.82 0.25 -27.78
N LYS A 318 17.79 -1.07 -28.05
CA LYS A 318 18.96 -1.95 -27.84
C LYS A 318 20.05 -1.77 -28.90
N ASN A 319 19.66 -1.46 -30.15
CA ASN A 319 20.61 -1.16 -31.23
C ASN A 319 21.22 0.24 -31.01
N ILE A 320 20.40 1.25 -30.71
CA ILE A 320 20.82 2.62 -30.43
C ILE A 320 21.71 2.71 -29.18
N LEU A 321 21.49 1.89 -28.14
CA LEU A 321 22.42 1.80 -26.99
C LEU A 321 23.76 1.15 -27.30
N ARG A 322 23.85 0.32 -28.36
CA ARG A 322 25.03 -0.48 -28.67
C ARG A 322 25.88 0.10 -29.79
N SER A 323 25.34 1.03 -30.59
CA SER A 323 25.99 1.51 -31.82
C SER A 323 27.01 2.63 -31.62
N ASN A 324 26.96 3.38 -30.51
CA ASN A 324 27.98 4.37 -30.12
C ASN A 324 27.85 4.73 -28.64
N GLN A 325 28.94 4.59 -27.87
CA GLN A 325 29.09 5.23 -26.54
C GLN A 325 29.89 6.53 -26.69
N ASN A 326 31.08 6.47 -27.27
CA ASN A 326 32.01 7.60 -27.42
C ASN A 326 31.38 8.84 -28.12
N THR A 327 30.50 8.64 -29.11
CA THR A 327 29.78 9.76 -29.76
C THR A 327 28.81 10.46 -28.81
N ARG A 328 28.26 9.76 -27.81
CA ARG A 328 27.36 10.34 -26.79
C ARG A 328 28.12 11.23 -25.84
N GLU A 329 29.28 10.78 -25.36
CA GLU A 329 30.17 11.61 -24.54
C GLU A 329 30.55 12.88 -25.30
N GLN A 330 30.87 12.77 -26.60
CA GLN A 330 31.13 13.93 -27.47
C GLN A 330 29.89 14.81 -27.75
N GLU A 331 28.67 14.27 -27.79
CA GLU A 331 27.44 15.04 -27.98
C GLU A 331 26.93 15.72 -26.70
N ILE A 332 27.16 15.10 -25.53
CA ILE A 332 26.86 15.67 -24.21
C ILE A 332 27.87 16.77 -23.88
N SER A 333 29.18 16.51 -24.04
CA SER A 333 30.26 17.50 -23.87
C SER A 333 30.04 18.76 -24.72
N LYS A 334 29.47 18.62 -25.93
CA LYS A 334 29.17 19.74 -26.84
C LYS A 334 27.84 20.47 -26.56
N ARG A 335 27.07 20.08 -25.54
CA ARG A 335 25.78 20.71 -25.21
C ARG A 335 25.74 21.22 -23.77
N GLU A 336 26.38 22.37 -23.54
CA GLU A 336 26.09 23.25 -22.41
C GLU A 336 24.67 23.84 -22.53
N HIS A 337 23.63 23.02 -22.32
CA HIS A 337 22.26 23.48 -22.12
C HIS A 337 22.00 23.78 -20.64
N LYS A 338 22.73 24.77 -20.13
CA LYS A 338 22.38 25.46 -18.90
C LYS A 338 21.02 26.15 -19.11
N LEU A 339 20.10 25.94 -18.19
CA LEU A 339 18.72 26.42 -18.34
C LEU A 339 18.64 27.94 -18.21
N LEU A 340 17.58 28.53 -18.78
CA LEU A 340 17.29 29.94 -18.59
C LEU A 340 16.78 30.21 -17.16
N PRO A 341 17.01 31.39 -16.56
CA PRO A 341 16.49 31.76 -15.24
C PRO A 341 14.99 31.48 -15.04
N GLU A 342 14.18 31.72 -16.08
CA GLU A 342 12.75 31.42 -16.11
C GLU A 342 12.44 29.93 -15.98
N GLU A 343 13.29 29.06 -16.53
CA GLU A 343 13.12 27.61 -16.46
C GLU A 343 13.46 27.05 -15.08
N HIS A 344 14.46 27.61 -14.38
CA HIS A 344 14.72 27.27 -12.98
C HIS A 344 13.50 27.59 -12.10
N ILE A 345 12.93 28.79 -12.25
CA ILE A 345 11.70 29.23 -11.54
C ILE A 345 10.52 28.32 -11.90
N LYS A 346 10.38 27.98 -13.19
CA LYS A 346 9.35 27.05 -13.68
C LYS A 346 9.49 25.67 -13.05
N ILE A 347 10.69 25.10 -12.96
CA ILE A 347 10.92 23.79 -12.31
C ILE A 347 10.60 23.87 -10.81
N GLN A 348 11.02 24.92 -10.10
CA GLN A 348 10.69 25.13 -8.69
C GLN A 348 9.17 25.25 -8.46
N SER A 349 8.42 25.82 -9.42
CA SER A 349 6.95 25.87 -9.36
C SER A 349 6.29 24.48 -9.38
N TYR A 350 6.94 23.43 -9.87
CA TYR A 350 6.37 22.08 -9.94
C TYR A 350 6.16 21.48 -8.55
N SER A 351 6.89 21.94 -7.53
CA SER A 351 6.63 21.62 -6.12
C SER A 351 5.23 22.01 -5.67
N ASN A 352 4.67 23.09 -6.23
CA ASN A 352 3.35 23.61 -5.89
C ASN A 352 2.20 22.88 -6.59
N ILE A 353 2.49 21.84 -7.39
CA ILE A 353 1.45 20.97 -7.97
C ILE A 353 0.93 20.06 -6.85
N GLU A 354 -0.18 20.47 -6.23
CA GLU A 354 -0.82 19.79 -5.10
C GLU A 354 -0.96 18.27 -5.33
N TYR A 355 -0.82 17.51 -4.24
CA TYR A 355 -1.21 16.11 -4.20
C TYR A 355 -2.71 16.02 -4.51
N PRO A 356 -3.14 15.19 -5.49
CA PRO A 356 -4.56 15.00 -5.76
C PRO A 356 -5.23 14.37 -4.53
N ARG A 357 -5.95 15.18 -3.75
CA ARG A 357 -6.67 14.72 -2.55
C ARG A 357 -7.79 13.76 -2.97
N TYR A 358 -7.44 12.48 -3.11
CA TYR A 358 -8.39 11.39 -3.30
C TYR A 358 -9.24 11.28 -2.04
N ASN A 359 -10.33 12.05 -2.00
CA ASN A 359 -11.45 11.77 -1.12
C ASN A 359 -11.89 10.35 -1.45
N ILE A 360 -11.58 9.40 -0.57
CA ILE A 360 -12.00 7.98 -0.69
C ILE A 360 -13.52 7.94 -0.91
N TRP A 361 -14.23 8.85 -0.24
CA TRP A 361 -15.62 9.24 -0.49
C TRP A 361 -16.05 9.35 -1.95
N TYR A 362 -15.28 9.95 -2.87
CA TYR A 362 -15.68 10.04 -4.29
C TYR A 362 -15.64 8.69 -5.01
N ILE A 363 -14.75 7.79 -4.61
CA ILE A 363 -14.62 6.46 -5.21
C ILE A 363 -15.64 5.51 -4.59
N CYS A 364 -15.88 5.61 -3.27
CA CYS A 364 -17.03 5.00 -2.62
C CYS A 364 -18.35 5.50 -3.22
N LEU A 365 -18.49 6.80 -3.48
CA LEU A 365 -19.67 7.39 -4.13
C LEU A 365 -19.86 6.85 -5.56
N LEU A 366 -18.79 6.70 -6.34
CA LEU A 366 -18.87 6.10 -7.68
C LEU A 366 -19.26 4.61 -7.64
N ILE A 367 -18.75 3.86 -6.65
CA ILE A 367 -19.13 2.44 -6.44
C ILE A 367 -20.58 2.34 -5.95
N VAL A 368 -21.02 3.21 -5.05
CA VAL A 368 -22.41 3.26 -4.57
C VAL A 368 -23.36 3.73 -5.68
N LEU A 369 -22.96 4.70 -6.51
CA LEU A 369 -23.74 5.14 -7.68
C LEU A 369 -23.84 4.05 -8.75
N SER A 370 -22.78 3.27 -9.01
CA SER A 370 -22.86 2.15 -9.95
C SER A 370 -23.74 1.02 -9.40
N LEU A 371 -23.64 0.69 -8.11
CA LEU A 371 -24.55 -0.24 -7.43
C LEU A 371 -26.01 0.23 -7.47
N LEU A 372 -26.28 1.50 -7.19
CA LEU A 372 -27.63 2.09 -7.26
C LEU A 372 -28.19 2.12 -8.69
N LEU A 373 -27.35 2.36 -9.70
CA LEU A 373 -27.75 2.27 -11.11
C LEU A 373 -28.07 0.83 -11.51
N VAL A 374 -27.26 -0.15 -11.09
CA VAL A 374 -27.52 -1.58 -11.32
C VAL A 374 -28.84 -2.00 -10.68
N LEU A 375 -29.10 -1.62 -9.42
CA LEU A 375 -30.36 -1.90 -8.72
C LEU A 375 -31.57 -1.25 -9.44
N ARG A 376 -31.44 -0.02 -9.95
CA ARG A 376 -32.50 0.63 -10.73
C ARG A 376 -32.79 -0.06 -12.06
N VAL A 377 -31.77 -0.58 -12.74
CA VAL A 377 -31.94 -1.30 -14.02
C VAL A 377 -32.54 -2.70 -13.77
N GLY A 378 -32.17 -3.37 -12.68
CA GLY A 378 -32.79 -4.64 -12.26
C GLY A 378 -34.31 -4.52 -12.10
N ASN A 379 -34.79 -3.46 -11.46
CA ASN A 379 -36.22 -3.19 -11.32
C ASN A 379 -36.95 -2.83 -12.64
N PHE A 380 -36.21 -2.51 -13.71
CA PHE A 380 -36.78 -2.27 -15.06
C PHE A 380 -36.77 -3.52 -15.95
N TYR A 381 -35.93 -4.51 -15.65
CA TYR A 381 -35.81 -5.76 -16.41
C TYR A 381 -36.40 -6.96 -15.65
N SER A 382 -37.68 -6.86 -15.27
CA SER A 382 -38.48 -8.02 -14.85
C SER A 382 -39.32 -8.55 -16.03
N PRO A 383 -38.95 -9.70 -16.66
CA PRO A 383 -39.58 -10.19 -17.88
C PRO A 383 -40.90 -10.95 -17.65
N TYR A 384 -41.74 -10.51 -16.70
CA TYR A 384 -43.02 -11.13 -16.35
C TYR A 384 -44.25 -10.29 -16.74
N HIS A 385 -44.28 -9.85 -18.00
CA HIS A 385 -45.49 -9.31 -18.63
C HIS A 385 -45.78 -10.01 -19.96
N LYS A 386 -46.40 -11.20 -19.87
CA LYS A 386 -47.00 -11.88 -21.01
C LYS A 386 -48.35 -12.50 -20.66
N VAL A 387 -49.39 -11.71 -20.93
CA VAL A 387 -50.72 -12.11 -21.41
C VAL A 387 -51.33 -13.38 -20.80
N TYR A 388 -52.31 -13.19 -19.91
CA TYR A 388 -53.59 -13.87 -20.07
C TYR A 388 -54.68 -12.82 -20.32
N LYS A 389 -55.14 -12.74 -21.57
CA LYS A 389 -56.46 -12.18 -21.88
C LYS A 389 -57.47 -13.31 -21.72
N ASN A 390 -58.43 -13.15 -20.82
CA ASN A 390 -59.73 -13.79 -20.95
C ASN A 390 -60.79 -12.70 -20.83
N ASN A 391 -61.64 -12.59 -21.84
CA ASN A 391 -62.85 -11.78 -21.80
C ASN A 391 -63.92 -12.58 -21.02
N ILE A 392 -64.82 -11.94 -20.29
CA ILE A 392 -66.25 -11.70 -20.63
C ILE A 392 -66.89 -10.96 -19.42
N PRO A 393 -67.96 -10.14 -19.59
CA PRO A 393 -68.13 -8.95 -18.76
C PRO A 393 -69.39 -8.92 -17.87
N ASN A 394 -69.59 -7.75 -17.25
CA ASN A 394 -70.82 -7.15 -16.68
C ASN A 394 -71.12 -7.33 -15.19
N ASN A 395 -71.80 -6.30 -14.68
CA ASN A 395 -72.38 -6.16 -13.34
C ASN A 395 -73.35 -7.31 -13.01
N TYR A 396 -73.58 -7.57 -11.72
CA TYR A 396 -74.78 -7.08 -11.01
C TYR A 396 -74.61 -7.23 -9.48
N GLU A 397 -75.65 -6.88 -8.72
CA GLU A 397 -75.59 -6.55 -7.28
C GLU A 397 -75.75 -7.73 -6.30
N GLU A 398 -75.41 -7.45 -5.04
CA GLU A 398 -76.04 -7.96 -3.81
C GLU A 398 -75.76 -9.39 -3.23
N GLN A 399 -76.34 -9.58 -2.05
CA GLN A 399 -76.02 -10.48 -0.93
C GLN A 399 -76.94 -11.75 -0.89
N PRO A 400 -76.92 -12.63 0.16
CA PRO A 400 -75.81 -13.36 0.79
C PRO A 400 -76.17 -14.85 1.09
N GLN A 401 -75.33 -15.55 1.89
CA GLN A 401 -75.65 -16.74 2.73
C GLN A 401 -76.14 -18.06 2.09
N SER A 402 -75.49 -19.19 2.42
CA SER A 402 -76.08 -20.33 3.19
C SER A 402 -75.17 -21.59 3.28
N TYR A 403 -75.35 -22.36 4.37
CA TYR A 403 -75.09 -23.80 4.67
C TYR A 403 -74.06 -24.65 3.84
N LYS A 404 -73.12 -25.47 4.37
CA LYS A 404 -73.06 -26.51 5.46
C LYS A 404 -73.88 -27.81 5.20
N PRO A 405 -73.49 -29.02 5.73
CA PRO A 405 -72.22 -29.51 6.32
C PRO A 405 -71.87 -31.00 5.94
N TYR A 406 -71.20 -31.75 6.86
CA TYR A 406 -70.74 -33.17 6.87
C TYR A 406 -69.38 -33.43 6.18
N GLN A 407 -68.33 -33.96 6.82
CA GLN A 407 -68.11 -35.18 7.66
C GLN A 407 -68.10 -36.49 6.84
N ASP A 408 -67.14 -37.41 6.99
CA ASP A 408 -65.88 -37.44 7.79
C ASP A 408 -64.83 -38.32 7.04
N GLU A 409 -63.74 -38.94 7.53
CA GLU A 409 -63.26 -39.31 8.88
C GLU A 409 -61.72 -39.56 8.88
N ASN A 410 -61.14 -39.86 10.07
CA ASN A 410 -59.90 -40.62 10.35
C ASN A 410 -58.48 -39.98 10.23
N VAL A 411 -57.97 -39.63 11.43
CA VAL A 411 -56.63 -39.98 12.00
C VAL A 411 -55.36 -39.24 11.51
N VAL A 412 -55.05 -38.17 12.28
CA VAL A 412 -53.74 -37.81 12.89
C VAL A 412 -52.58 -37.33 11.95
N PRO A 413 -51.81 -36.28 12.33
CA PRO A 413 -51.21 -35.38 11.33
C PRO A 413 -49.69 -35.49 11.19
N ASN A 414 -49.17 -34.85 10.13
CA ASN A 414 -47.78 -34.41 10.07
C ASN A 414 -47.68 -33.04 9.35
N ASN A 415 -48.12 -31.98 10.03
CA ASN A 415 -48.10 -30.62 9.50
C ASN A 415 -46.74 -29.96 9.78
N HIS A 416 -45.92 -29.80 8.74
CA HIS A 416 -44.68 -29.02 8.82
C HIS A 416 -44.59 -27.90 7.76
N GLU A 417 -45.72 -27.28 7.43
CA GLU A 417 -45.75 -26.14 6.49
C GLU A 417 -46.85 -25.11 6.84
N GLU A 418 -46.65 -24.35 7.93
CA GLU A 418 -47.43 -23.13 8.18
C GLU A 418 -46.56 -21.88 8.37
N LYS A 419 -46.68 -20.99 7.37
CA LYS A 419 -47.17 -19.62 7.60
C LYS A 419 -46.40 -18.79 8.64
N ARG A 420 -45.23 -18.25 8.24
CA ARG A 420 -44.78 -16.95 8.79
C ARG A 420 -45.71 -15.84 8.29
N SER A 421 -46.84 -15.67 8.98
CA SER A 421 -47.68 -14.49 8.84
C SER A 421 -46.90 -13.24 9.24
N SER A 422 -47.13 -12.16 8.50
CA SER A 422 -46.56 -10.85 8.76
C SER A 422 -46.98 -10.31 10.14
N LEU A 423 -46.02 -9.85 10.93
CA LEU A 423 -46.27 -8.81 11.93
C LEU A 423 -45.50 -7.56 11.53
N ILE A 424 -46.20 -6.45 11.41
CA ILE A 424 -45.65 -5.10 11.22
C ILE A 424 -45.72 -4.40 12.60
N ILE A 425 -44.96 -3.31 12.78
CA ILE A 425 -44.81 -2.50 14.02
C ILE A 425 -43.74 -3.11 14.96
N SER A 426 -42.74 -2.36 15.45
CA SER A 426 -42.34 -0.95 15.22
C SER A 426 -40.83 -0.85 14.93
N LYS A 427 -40.43 0.13 14.12
CA LYS A 427 -39.01 0.42 13.79
C LYS A 427 -38.44 1.64 14.53
N ASP A 428 -39.11 2.04 15.62
CA ASP A 428 -38.78 3.20 16.44
C ASP A 428 -38.43 2.76 17.88
N LYS A 429 -37.11 2.64 18.16
CA LYS A 429 -36.42 2.89 19.46
C LYS A 429 -35.03 2.24 19.52
N LEU A 430 -34.11 2.72 18.70
CA LEU A 430 -32.67 2.77 19.01
C LEU A 430 -32.04 3.84 18.11
N GLN A 431 -31.07 4.62 18.59
CA GLN A 431 -30.29 5.47 17.71
C GLN A 431 -29.21 4.64 17.00
N ARG A 432 -28.94 4.93 15.72
CA ARG A 432 -27.96 4.19 14.91
C ARG A 432 -26.54 4.17 15.48
N GLN A 433 -26.21 5.09 16.40
CA GLN A 433 -24.95 5.06 17.15
C GLN A 433 -24.99 3.97 18.24
N GLU A 434 -26.07 3.90 19.02
CA GLU A 434 -26.28 2.87 20.05
C GLU A 434 -26.31 1.46 19.45
N GLU A 435 -26.87 1.29 18.25
CA GLU A 435 -26.83 0.03 17.48
C GLU A 435 -25.37 -0.44 17.27
N LEU A 436 -24.50 0.45 16.81
CA LEU A 436 -23.10 0.12 16.50
C LEU A 436 -22.26 -0.16 17.75
N ASP A 437 -22.43 0.66 18.79
CA ASP A 437 -21.69 0.50 20.05
C ASP A 437 -22.11 -0.82 20.75
N LEU A 438 -23.40 -1.18 20.67
CA LEU A 438 -23.95 -2.42 21.22
C LEU A 438 -23.52 -3.67 20.42
N ILE A 439 -23.51 -3.60 19.09
CA ILE A 439 -22.94 -4.66 18.23
C ILE A 439 -21.45 -4.85 18.56
N TYR A 440 -20.68 -3.77 18.71
CA TYR A 440 -19.25 -3.83 19.03
C TYR A 440 -18.99 -4.49 20.39
N MET A 441 -19.73 -4.13 21.45
CA MET A 441 -19.60 -4.78 22.76
C MET A 441 -19.89 -6.29 22.70
N ILE A 442 -20.98 -6.70 22.04
CA ILE A 442 -21.33 -8.12 21.90
C ILE A 442 -20.27 -8.87 21.09
N SER A 443 -19.86 -8.35 19.92
CA SER A 443 -18.82 -9.00 19.10
C SER A 443 -17.47 -9.11 19.82
N SER A 444 -17.12 -8.15 20.68
CA SER A 444 -15.91 -8.19 21.50
C SER A 444 -16.00 -9.29 22.57
N ALA A 445 -17.09 -9.33 23.35
CA ALA A 445 -17.27 -10.33 24.41
C ALA A 445 -17.38 -11.76 23.85
N LEU A 446 -18.15 -11.96 22.77
CA LEU A 446 -18.30 -13.28 22.13
C LEU A 446 -17.01 -13.74 21.44
N GLY A 447 -16.29 -12.87 20.74
CA GLY A 447 -15.02 -13.22 20.10
C GLY A 447 -13.91 -13.58 21.11
N LEU A 448 -13.92 -12.96 22.29
CA LEU A 448 -13.04 -13.34 23.40
C LEU A 448 -13.48 -14.68 24.03
N LEU A 449 -14.79 -14.93 24.20
CA LEU A 449 -15.29 -16.23 24.70
C LEU A 449 -14.97 -17.39 23.75
N GLU A 450 -15.11 -17.17 22.44
CA GLU A 450 -14.80 -18.17 21.40
C GLU A 450 -13.31 -18.54 21.42
N THR A 451 -12.43 -17.53 21.46
CA THR A 451 -10.96 -17.68 21.32
C THR A 451 -10.19 -17.88 22.63
N SER A 452 -10.80 -17.62 23.80
CA SER A 452 -10.18 -17.78 25.13
C SER A 452 -9.67 -19.21 25.36
N ASP A 453 -8.51 -19.35 25.99
CA ASP A 453 -7.99 -20.65 26.46
C ASP A 453 -8.66 -21.14 27.76
N PHE A 454 -9.62 -20.37 28.30
CA PHE A 454 -10.27 -20.57 29.59
C PHE A 454 -9.31 -20.62 30.79
N SER A 455 -8.10 -20.09 30.63
CA SER A 455 -7.25 -19.75 31.78
C SER A 455 -7.81 -18.55 32.54
N GLU A 456 -7.56 -18.50 33.84
CA GLU A 456 -7.97 -17.39 34.72
C GLU A 456 -7.58 -16.01 34.14
N LYS A 457 -6.37 -15.92 33.58
CA LYS A 457 -5.82 -14.70 32.98
C LYS A 457 -6.56 -14.28 31.71
N SER A 458 -7.12 -15.21 30.95
CA SER A 458 -7.93 -14.90 29.77
C SER A 458 -9.36 -14.51 30.16
N LEU A 459 -9.96 -15.23 31.12
CA LEU A 459 -11.34 -14.99 31.55
C LEU A 459 -11.51 -13.61 32.21
N ARG A 460 -10.55 -13.18 33.05
CA ARG A 460 -10.52 -11.82 33.66
C ARG A 460 -10.34 -10.66 32.65
N GLN A 461 -10.39 -10.92 31.34
CA GLN A 461 -10.40 -9.87 30.29
C GLN A 461 -11.81 -9.57 29.75
N PHE A 462 -12.79 -10.42 30.02
CA PHE A 462 -14.15 -10.32 29.48
C PHE A 462 -15.25 -10.95 30.35
N ILE A 463 -14.91 -11.50 31.53
CA ILE A 463 -15.84 -12.08 32.50
C ILE A 463 -15.55 -11.44 33.85
N THR A 464 -16.59 -10.98 34.54
CA THR A 464 -16.46 -10.30 35.84
C THR A 464 -15.83 -11.21 36.88
N ASP A 465 -14.92 -10.64 37.69
CA ASP A 465 -14.06 -11.35 38.66
C ASP A 465 -14.80 -12.32 39.60
N SER A 466 -16.07 -12.04 39.93
CA SER A 466 -16.94 -12.87 40.77
C SER A 466 -17.44 -14.15 40.08
N TYR A 467 -17.51 -14.18 38.74
CA TYR A 467 -18.05 -15.30 37.95
C TYR A 467 -16.94 -16.14 37.29
N VAL A 468 -15.72 -15.61 37.17
CA VAL A 468 -14.54 -16.35 36.66
C VAL A 468 -14.37 -17.75 37.29
N PRO A 469 -14.52 -17.97 38.61
CA PRO A 469 -14.40 -19.31 39.20
C PRO A 469 -15.45 -20.30 38.67
N THR A 470 -16.68 -19.86 38.47
CA THR A 470 -17.78 -20.68 37.92
C THR A 470 -17.48 -21.12 36.48
N VAL A 471 -16.99 -20.19 35.66
CA VAL A 471 -16.62 -20.48 34.26
C VAL A 471 -15.37 -21.38 34.19
N MET A 472 -14.44 -21.25 35.15
CA MET A 472 -13.30 -22.17 35.27
C MET A 472 -13.71 -23.58 35.73
N GLU A 473 -14.71 -23.74 36.59
CA GLU A 473 -15.26 -25.08 36.93
C GLU A 473 -15.80 -25.79 35.69
N LYS A 474 -16.44 -25.03 34.78
CA LYS A 474 -16.96 -25.51 33.50
C LYS A 474 -15.89 -25.75 32.44
N ALA A 475 -14.63 -25.34 32.64
CA ALA A 475 -13.58 -25.43 31.63
C ALA A 475 -13.36 -26.88 31.15
N GLY A 476 -13.45 -27.10 29.84
CA GLY A 476 -13.35 -28.42 29.22
C GLY A 476 -14.62 -29.29 29.29
N GLN A 477 -15.68 -28.86 29.98
CA GLN A 477 -16.98 -29.54 29.96
C GLN A 477 -17.68 -29.33 28.60
N GLN A 478 -18.60 -30.23 28.25
CA GLN A 478 -19.35 -30.17 26.99
C GLN A 478 -20.15 -28.87 26.84
N SER A 479 -20.63 -28.27 27.93
CA SER A 479 -21.37 -27.00 27.91
C SER A 479 -20.59 -25.84 27.29
N ILE A 480 -19.26 -25.78 27.46
CA ILE A 480 -18.41 -24.76 26.81
C ILE A 480 -18.20 -25.08 25.32
N GLN A 481 -18.20 -26.35 24.93
CA GLN A 481 -18.13 -26.74 23.52
C GLN A 481 -19.44 -26.41 22.78
N SER A 482 -20.59 -26.59 23.43
CA SER A 482 -21.89 -26.08 22.99
C SER A 482 -21.86 -24.56 22.85
N LEU A 483 -21.52 -23.82 23.91
CA LEU A 483 -21.54 -22.35 23.91
C LEU A 483 -20.64 -21.73 22.83
N ARG A 484 -19.48 -22.33 22.54
CA ARG A 484 -18.58 -21.93 21.43
C ARG A 484 -19.13 -22.20 20.02
N SER A 485 -20.14 -23.05 19.89
CA SER A 485 -20.76 -23.42 18.60
C SER A 485 -22.20 -22.90 18.46
N GLU A 486 -22.64 -22.07 19.40
CA GLU A 486 -23.91 -21.35 19.33
C GLU A 486 -23.74 -20.01 18.59
N TYR A 487 -24.74 -19.66 17.76
CA TYR A 487 -24.80 -18.36 17.08
C TYR A 487 -25.81 -17.42 17.76
N LEU A 488 -25.60 -16.11 17.61
CA LEU A 488 -26.50 -15.08 18.13
C LEU A 488 -27.85 -15.12 17.38
N VAL A 489 -28.95 -15.11 18.14
CA VAL A 489 -30.33 -15.16 17.60
C VAL A 489 -31.12 -13.89 17.90
N ARG A 490 -31.07 -13.40 19.15
CA ARG A 490 -31.80 -12.21 19.61
C ARG A 490 -31.05 -11.47 20.71
N ILE A 491 -31.39 -10.20 20.89
CA ILE A 491 -30.88 -9.36 21.96
C ILE A 491 -32.06 -8.76 22.73
N TYR A 492 -31.91 -8.68 24.05
CA TYR A 492 -32.84 -8.03 24.98
C TYR A 492 -32.04 -7.15 25.93
N LYS A 493 -32.61 -6.02 26.39
CA LYS A 493 -31.91 -5.06 27.25
C LYS A 493 -32.84 -4.59 28.37
N GLU A 494 -32.42 -4.81 29.61
CA GLU A 494 -33.18 -4.47 30.81
C GLU A 494 -32.32 -3.57 31.69
N GLY A 495 -32.61 -2.26 31.67
CA GLY A 495 -31.78 -1.24 32.34
C GLY A 495 -30.37 -1.15 31.76
N THR A 496 -29.36 -1.42 32.58
CA THR A 496 -27.94 -1.49 32.19
C THR A 496 -27.52 -2.83 31.62
N ASN A 497 -28.29 -3.90 31.86
CA ASN A 497 -27.92 -5.26 31.50
C ASN A 497 -28.40 -5.62 30.09
N LEU A 498 -27.55 -6.37 29.39
CA LEU A 498 -27.71 -6.75 28.00
C LEU A 498 -27.72 -8.28 27.91
N TYR A 499 -28.88 -8.85 27.59
CA TYR A 499 -29.06 -10.28 27.45
C TYR A 499 -28.93 -10.67 25.97
N VAL A 500 -28.07 -11.64 25.68
CA VAL A 500 -27.83 -12.17 24.32
C VAL A 500 -28.31 -13.61 24.27
N LEU A 501 -29.34 -13.88 23.45
CA LEU A 501 -29.85 -15.22 23.19
C LEU A 501 -28.98 -15.90 22.13
N MET A 502 -28.33 -17.00 22.51
CA MET A 502 -27.49 -17.83 21.64
C MET A 502 -28.12 -19.20 21.43
N LYS A 503 -27.91 -19.82 20.27
CA LYS A 503 -28.51 -21.11 19.92
C LYS A 503 -27.61 -21.98 19.02
N ASN A 504 -27.68 -23.29 19.23
CA ASN A 504 -27.19 -24.35 18.36
C ASN A 504 -28.34 -25.38 18.14
N ASP A 505 -28.15 -26.40 17.32
CA ASP A 505 -29.19 -27.35 16.91
C ASP A 505 -29.76 -28.21 18.05
N GLY A 506 -29.15 -28.18 19.24
CA GLY A 506 -29.61 -28.88 20.45
C GLY A 506 -29.46 -28.11 21.77
N SER A 507 -29.14 -26.80 21.74
CA SER A 507 -28.98 -25.99 22.96
C SER A 507 -29.35 -24.53 22.74
N ILE A 508 -29.80 -23.88 23.81
CA ILE A 508 -30.05 -22.44 23.91
C ILE A 508 -29.35 -21.95 25.18
N SER A 509 -28.57 -20.88 25.06
CA SER A 509 -27.96 -20.18 26.20
C SER A 509 -28.33 -18.71 26.17
N ILE A 510 -28.26 -18.05 27.33
CA ILE A 510 -28.45 -16.60 27.46
C ILE A 510 -27.24 -16.04 28.20
N ILE A 511 -26.50 -15.14 27.55
CA ILE A 511 -25.36 -14.46 28.17
C ILE A 511 -25.84 -13.09 28.69
N GLU A 512 -25.67 -12.83 29.98
CA GLU A 512 -25.80 -11.49 30.56
C GLU A 512 -24.47 -10.75 30.42
N ILE A 513 -24.49 -9.63 29.70
CA ILE A 513 -23.38 -8.71 29.53
C ILE A 513 -23.73 -7.40 30.25
N SER A 514 -22.80 -6.85 31.03
CA SER A 514 -22.93 -5.53 31.65
C SER A 514 -21.59 -4.80 31.62
N GLN A 515 -21.60 -3.51 31.28
CA GLN A 515 -20.41 -2.65 31.15
C GLN A 515 -19.31 -3.14 30.17
N GLY A 516 -19.56 -4.22 29.40
CA GLY A 516 -18.61 -4.84 28.47
C GLY A 516 -18.08 -6.21 28.93
N GLU A 517 -18.39 -6.64 30.15
CA GLU A 517 -18.05 -7.95 30.70
C GLU A 517 -19.25 -8.89 30.72
N ILE A 518 -18.99 -10.19 30.69
CA ILE A 518 -19.99 -11.24 30.95
C ILE A 518 -20.16 -11.36 32.47
N ASN A 519 -21.36 -11.01 32.95
CA ASN A 519 -21.78 -11.17 34.34
C ASN A 519 -22.19 -12.61 34.65
N HIS A 520 -22.91 -13.23 33.72
CA HIS A 520 -23.54 -14.53 33.90
C HIS A 520 -23.80 -15.22 32.55
N ILE A 521 -23.88 -16.55 32.56
CA ILE A 521 -24.37 -17.37 31.45
C ILE A 521 -25.46 -18.26 32.03
N TYR A 522 -26.64 -18.27 31.40
CA TYR A 522 -27.77 -19.14 31.75
C TYR A 522 -27.96 -20.19 30.64
N GLY A 523 -28.44 -21.38 31.00
CA GLY A 523 -28.77 -22.42 30.04
C GLY A 523 -29.00 -23.79 30.67
N GLU A 524 -29.77 -24.63 29.99
CA GLU A 524 -30.28 -25.94 30.49
C GLU A 524 -29.18 -26.94 30.88
N ASN A 525 -27.96 -26.80 30.32
CA ASN A 525 -26.78 -27.61 30.66
C ASN A 525 -25.69 -26.79 31.39
N TRP A 526 -25.98 -25.55 31.74
CA TRP A 526 -25.07 -24.62 32.41
C TRP A 526 -25.41 -24.48 33.90
N ASP A 527 -26.67 -24.18 34.18
CA ASP A 527 -27.16 -23.86 35.52
C ASP A 527 -27.26 -25.11 36.41
N LYS A 528 -27.25 -24.92 37.74
CA LYS A 528 -27.32 -26.04 38.71
C LYS A 528 -28.39 -25.84 39.79
N SER A 529 -28.81 -24.61 40.06
CA SER A 529 -29.83 -24.32 41.06
C SER A 529 -31.23 -24.17 40.44
N GLU A 530 -32.24 -24.54 41.21
CA GLU A 530 -33.65 -24.34 40.86
C GLU A 530 -33.97 -22.85 40.63
N GLN A 531 -33.26 -21.94 41.29
CA GLN A 531 -33.42 -20.50 41.12
C GLN A 531 -32.89 -20.02 39.75
N GLU A 532 -31.68 -20.43 39.34
CA GLU A 532 -31.11 -20.09 38.03
C GLU A 532 -31.98 -20.62 36.87
N ILE A 533 -32.46 -21.86 36.97
CA ILE A 533 -33.33 -22.49 35.96
C ILE A 533 -34.66 -21.72 35.80
N ASN A 534 -35.25 -21.25 36.90
CA ASN A 534 -36.44 -20.41 36.85
C ASN A 534 -36.14 -19.03 36.20
N THR A 535 -34.99 -18.42 36.49
CA THR A 535 -34.54 -17.17 35.84
C THR A 535 -34.29 -17.36 34.34
N TYR A 536 -33.67 -18.46 33.92
CA TYR A 536 -33.49 -18.83 32.51
C TYR A 536 -34.85 -18.90 31.79
N HIS A 537 -35.84 -19.59 32.36
CA HIS A 537 -37.17 -19.68 31.76
C HIS A 537 -37.91 -18.33 31.70
N GLU A 538 -37.77 -17.46 32.71
CA GLU A 538 -38.32 -16.09 32.66
C GLU A 538 -37.69 -15.27 31.52
N LEU A 539 -36.36 -15.32 31.38
CA LEU A 539 -35.62 -14.63 30.32
C LEU A 539 -36.03 -15.14 28.94
N ILE A 540 -36.16 -16.46 28.74
CA ILE A 540 -36.68 -17.07 27.50
C ILE A 540 -38.07 -16.48 27.14
N ASP A 541 -38.95 -16.30 28.11
CA ASP A 541 -40.27 -15.70 27.88
C ASP A 541 -40.22 -14.17 27.69
N LYS A 542 -39.24 -13.45 28.24
CA LYS A 542 -38.94 -12.05 27.85
C LYS A 542 -38.49 -11.98 26.38
N PHE A 543 -37.57 -12.84 25.93
CA PHE A 543 -37.12 -12.90 24.53
C PHE A 543 -38.22 -13.20 23.51
N LYS A 544 -39.22 -14.02 23.89
CA LYS A 544 -40.42 -14.28 23.06
C LYS A 544 -41.32 -13.04 22.90
N ARG A 545 -41.39 -12.18 23.92
CA ARG A 545 -42.28 -11.01 23.98
C ARG A 545 -41.64 -9.72 23.45
N GLU A 546 -40.37 -9.48 23.76
CA GLU A 546 -39.72 -8.17 23.61
C GLU A 546 -38.33 -8.22 22.93
N GLY A 547 -37.80 -9.41 22.62
CA GLY A 547 -36.46 -9.56 22.05
C GLY A 547 -36.34 -9.07 20.61
N VAL A 548 -35.37 -8.19 20.36
CA VAL A 548 -35.03 -7.69 19.01
C VAL A 548 -34.25 -8.76 18.25
N GLN A 549 -34.59 -8.95 16.98
CA GLN A 549 -33.88 -9.83 16.06
C GLN A 549 -33.05 -8.98 15.08
N LEU A 550 -31.76 -9.31 14.96
CA LEU A 550 -30.88 -8.75 13.93
C LEU A 550 -31.05 -9.55 12.61
N GLU A 551 -30.85 -8.89 11.48
CA GLU A 551 -30.77 -9.46 10.12
C GLU A 551 -29.35 -9.34 9.57
#